data_AF-A0A3D6DBS9-F1
#
_entry.id   AF-A0A3D6DBS9-F1
#
_cell.length_a   1.000
_cell.length_b   1.000
_cell.length_c   1.000
_cell.angle_alpha   90.00
_cell.angle_beta   90.00
_cell.angle_gamma   90.00
#
_symmetry.space_group_name_H-M   'P 1'
#
loop_
_entity.id
_entity.type
_entity.pdbx_description
1 polymer ?
#
loop_
_entity_poly.entity_id
_entity_poly.type
_entity_poly.pdbx_seq_one_letter_code
_entity_poly.pdbx_strand_id
1 'polypeptide(L)'
;MANTKSAAKRARQAEVRRLRNKSYKTRFKNAVKKVLKAIEVGDVENVERLAKEAIIAIDKAAQKGVIHKNQAARRKSRLMKKVNAFLASVKEETSVDA
;
A
#
# COMPACT_ATOMS: atom_id res chain seq x y z
N MET A 1 -31.92 -11.42 4.55
CA MET A 1 -32.59 -11.16 5.83
C MET A 1 -31.93 -12.03 6.90
N ALA A 2 -31.59 -11.46 8.07
CA ALA A 2 -30.92 -12.21 9.14
C ALA A 2 -31.99 -12.82 10.06
N ASN A 3 -32.51 -13.98 9.68
CA ASN A 3 -33.73 -14.55 10.26
C ASN A 3 -33.53 -15.14 11.68
N THR A 4 -32.29 -15.24 12.16
CA THR A 4 -31.96 -15.72 13.50
C THR A 4 -31.21 -14.65 14.30
N LYS A 5 -31.36 -14.67 15.63
CA LYS A 5 -30.67 -13.72 16.53
C LYS A 5 -29.14 -13.77 16.36
N SER A 6 -28.59 -14.96 16.10
CA SER A 6 -27.17 -15.16 15.82
C SER A 6 -26.75 -14.55 14.48
N ALA A 7 -27.58 -14.66 13.43
CA ALA A 7 -27.34 -14.01 12.15
C ALA A 7 -27.38 -12.48 12.27
N ALA A 8 -28.34 -11.91 13.02
CA ALA A 8 -28.42 -10.47 13.24
C ALA A 8 -27.19 -9.92 13.99
N LYS A 9 -26.65 -10.69 14.97
CA LYS A 9 -25.38 -10.38 15.63
C LYS A 9 -24.20 -10.42 14.67
N ARG A 10 -24.11 -11.46 13.82
CA ARG A 10 -23.05 -11.59 12.79
C ARG A 10 -23.08 -10.42 11.81
N ALA A 11 -24.27 -9.99 11.37
CA ALA A 11 -24.42 -8.85 10.47
C ALA A 11 -23.87 -7.55 11.06
N ARG A 12 -24.21 -7.24 12.32
CA ARG A 12 -23.66 -6.07 13.05
C ARG A 12 -22.13 -6.12 13.17
N GLN A 13 -21.58 -7.29 13.51
CA GLN A 13 -20.13 -7.48 13.58
C GLN A 13 -19.44 -7.33 12.21
N ALA A 14 -20.09 -7.78 11.14
CA ALA A 14 -19.57 -7.70 9.78
C ALA A 14 -19.44 -6.24 9.32
N GLU A 15 -20.43 -5.39 9.61
CA GLU A 15 -20.37 -3.95 9.28
C GLU A 15 -19.18 -3.25 9.96
N VAL A 16 -18.99 -3.49 11.26
CA VAL A 16 -17.86 -2.91 12.01
C VAL A 16 -16.52 -3.35 11.42
N ARG A 17 -16.38 -4.65 11.12
CA ARG A 17 -15.18 -5.19 10.48
C ARG A 17 -14.98 -4.62 9.07
N ARG A 18 -16.05 -4.44 8.31
CA ARG A 18 -16.03 -3.87 6.95
C ARG A 18 -15.51 -2.43 6.97
N LEU A 19 -16.02 -1.58 7.86
CA LEU A 19 -15.58 -0.19 7.99
C LEU A 19 -14.10 -0.10 8.37
N ARG A 20 -13.66 -0.88 9.36
CA ARG A 20 -12.25 -0.98 9.75
C ARG A 20 -11.38 -1.45 8.57
N ASN A 21 -11.76 -2.52 7.89
CA ASN A 21 -10.98 -3.05 6.79
C ASN A 21 -10.94 -2.09 5.59
N LYS A 22 -12.01 -1.32 5.37
CA LYS A 22 -12.06 -0.28 4.34
C LYS A 22 -11.02 0.81 4.60
N SER A 23 -10.89 1.31 5.83
CA SER A 23 -9.91 2.36 6.14
C SER A 23 -8.46 1.92 5.90
N TYR A 24 -8.08 0.72 6.37
CA TYR A 24 -6.75 0.15 6.10
C TYR A 24 -6.51 -0.06 4.60
N LYS A 25 -7.51 -0.57 3.86
CA LYS A 25 -7.42 -0.78 2.40
C LYS A 25 -7.20 0.54 1.66
N THR A 26 -7.95 1.58 2.00
CA THR A 26 -7.81 2.90 1.37
C THR A 26 -6.47 3.52 1.72
N ARG A 27 -6.00 3.38 2.97
CA ARG A 27 -4.72 3.95 3.42
C ARG A 27 -3.54 3.45 2.60
N PHE A 28 -3.34 2.14 2.48
CA PHE A 28 -2.19 1.64 1.72
C PHE A 28 -2.35 1.89 0.22
N LYS A 29 -3.58 1.87 -0.33
CA LYS A 29 -3.84 2.20 -1.74
C LYS A 29 -3.44 3.65 -2.05
N ASN A 30 -3.81 4.58 -1.17
CA ASN A 30 -3.47 5.98 -1.31
C ASN A 30 -1.96 6.20 -1.17
N ALA A 31 -1.29 5.54 -0.22
CA ALA A 31 0.15 5.60 -0.07
C ALA A 31 0.88 5.11 -1.34
N VAL A 32 0.47 3.98 -1.91
CA VAL A 32 1.01 3.49 -3.18
C VAL A 32 0.76 4.48 -4.33
N LYS A 33 -0.43 5.09 -4.39
CA LYS A 33 -0.74 6.10 -5.42
C LYS A 33 0.16 7.34 -5.28
N LYS A 34 0.48 7.77 -4.05
CA LYS A 34 1.40 8.90 -3.81
C LYS A 34 2.81 8.60 -4.34
N VAL A 35 3.32 7.38 -4.12
CA VAL A 35 4.63 6.98 -4.66
C VAL A 35 4.64 7.02 -6.18
N LEU A 36 3.60 6.46 -6.82
CA LEU A 36 3.52 6.47 -8.29
C LEU A 36 3.49 7.90 -8.85
N LYS A 37 2.75 8.81 -8.21
CA LYS A 37 2.76 10.23 -8.59
C LYS A 37 4.11 10.89 -8.40
N ALA A 38 4.83 10.58 -7.32
CA ALA A 38 6.16 11.14 -7.08
C ALA A 38 7.17 10.68 -8.13
N ILE A 39 7.05 9.42 -8.59
CA ILE A 39 7.84 8.88 -9.71
C ILE A 39 7.50 9.64 -11.02
N GLU A 40 6.22 9.89 -11.29
CA GLU A 40 5.79 10.64 -12.49
C GLU A 40 6.31 12.09 -12.51
N VAL A 41 6.45 12.72 -11.35
CA VAL A 41 6.95 14.10 -11.21
C VAL A 41 8.49 14.17 -11.21
N GLY A 42 9.19 13.06 -10.94
CA GLY A 42 10.65 13.04 -10.93
C GLY A 42 11.30 13.46 -9.60
N ASP A 43 10.55 13.47 -8.50
CA ASP A 43 11.06 13.92 -7.19
C ASP A 43 11.73 12.79 -6.41
N VAL A 44 13.06 12.66 -6.58
CA VAL A 44 13.87 11.55 -6.07
C VAL A 44 13.81 11.43 -4.54
N GLU A 45 13.92 12.54 -3.82
CA GLU A 45 13.95 12.53 -2.35
C GLU A 45 12.58 12.13 -1.76
N ASN A 46 11.49 12.61 -2.37
CA ASN A 46 10.16 12.24 -1.94
C ASN A 46 9.78 10.80 -2.30
N VAL A 47 10.30 10.24 -3.40
CA VAL A 47 10.04 8.84 -3.78
C VAL A 47 10.51 7.87 -2.69
N GLU A 48 11.73 8.02 -2.16
CA GLU A 48 12.23 7.11 -1.13
C GLU A 48 11.44 7.19 0.17
N ARG A 49 11.14 8.42 0.61
CA ARG A 49 10.36 8.67 1.83
C ARG A 49 8.95 8.07 1.71
N LEU A 50 8.25 8.35 0.62
CA LEU A 50 6.90 7.86 0.38
C LEU A 50 6.88 6.33 0.18
N ALA A 51 7.93 5.75 -0.41
CA ALA A 51 8.06 4.31 -0.56
C ALA A 51 8.13 3.61 0.81
N LYS A 52 8.93 4.14 1.75
CA LYS A 52 9.00 3.65 3.13
C LYS A 52 7.63 3.72 3.83
N GLU A 53 6.93 4.85 3.71
CA GLU A 53 5.58 5.00 4.27
C GLU A 53 4.57 4.00 3.69
N ALA A 54 4.62 3.77 2.37
CA ALA A 54 3.75 2.83 1.68
C ALA A 54 4.01 1.38 2.15
N ILE A 55 5.28 0.98 2.33
CA ILE A 55 5.64 -0.33 2.87
C ILE A 55 5.08 -0.52 4.28
N ILE A 56 5.27 0.46 5.16
CA ILE A 56 4.74 0.43 6.53
C ILE A 56 3.22 0.28 6.52
N ALA A 57 2.52 0.99 5.63
CA ALA A 57 1.06 0.90 5.52
C ALA A 57 0.59 -0.49 5.03
N ILE A 58 1.31 -1.10 4.09
CA ILE A 58 1.02 -2.46 3.59
C ILE A 58 1.23 -3.50 4.70
N ASP A 59 2.34 -3.42 5.42
CA ASP A 59 2.68 -4.40 6.46
C ASP A 59 1.75 -4.28 7.67
N LYS A 60 1.35 -3.06 8.05
CA LYS A 60 0.30 -2.85 9.07
C LYS A 60 -1.04 -3.47 8.65
N ALA A 61 -1.41 -3.38 7.36
CA ALA A 61 -2.64 -4.01 6.86
C ALA A 61 -2.56 -5.54 6.91
N ALA A 62 -1.37 -6.13 6.68
CA ALA A 62 -1.14 -7.56 6.80
C ALA A 62 -1.20 -8.03 8.26
N GLN A 63 -0.52 -7.31 9.17
CA GLN A 63 -0.51 -7.60 10.60
C GLN A 63 -1.92 -7.58 11.21
N LYS A 64 -2.78 -6.65 10.75
CA LYS A 64 -4.19 -6.57 11.19
C LYS A 64 -5.12 -7.56 10.48
N GLY A 65 -4.59 -8.44 9.63
CA GLY A 65 -5.36 -9.45 8.91
C GLY A 65 -6.31 -8.90 7.84
N VAL A 66 -6.11 -7.64 7.40
CA VAL A 66 -6.94 -7.01 6.37
C VAL A 66 -6.59 -7.52 4.98
N ILE A 67 -5.32 -7.85 4.77
CA ILE A 67 -4.79 -8.49 3.56
C ILE A 67 -3.94 -9.71 3.96
N HIS A 68 -3.86 -10.70 3.08
CA HIS A 68 -3.02 -11.88 3.31
C HIS A 68 -1.53 -11.52 3.19
N LYS A 69 -0.66 -12.22 3.92
CA LYS A 69 0.81 -12.04 3.87
C LYS A 69 1.36 -12.09 2.43
N ASN A 70 0.87 -13.03 1.62
CA ASN A 70 1.29 -13.14 0.21
C ASN A 70 0.81 -11.94 -0.63
N GLN A 71 -0.36 -11.38 -0.32
CA GLN A 71 -0.83 -10.18 -1.01
C GLN A 71 0.03 -8.97 -0.64
N ALA A 72 0.43 -8.85 0.63
CA ALA A 72 1.36 -7.82 1.08
C ALA A 72 2.72 -7.95 0.38
N ALA A 73 3.31 -9.16 0.39
CA ALA A 73 4.59 -9.44 -0.27
C ALA A 73 4.55 -9.10 -1.77
N ARG A 74 3.50 -9.53 -2.50
CA ARG A 74 3.32 -9.19 -3.92
C ARG A 74 3.25 -7.67 -4.16
N ARG A 75 2.52 -6.95 -3.31
CA ARG A 75 2.40 -5.48 -3.42
C ARG A 75 3.73 -4.78 -3.14
N LYS A 76 4.45 -5.18 -2.10
CA LYS A 76 5.79 -4.65 -1.77
C LYS A 76 6.77 -4.88 -2.90
N SER A 77 6.86 -6.11 -3.41
CA SER A 77 7.74 -6.46 -4.53
C SER A 77 7.45 -5.60 -5.77
N ARG A 78 6.18 -5.46 -6.16
CA ARG A 78 5.80 -4.64 -7.33
C ARG A 78 6.12 -3.15 -7.13
N LEU A 79 5.93 -2.62 -5.93
CA LEU A 79 6.24 -1.22 -5.63
C LEU A 79 7.75 -0.98 -5.72
N MET A 80 8.54 -1.82 -5.06
CA MET A 80 10.00 -1.70 -5.03
C MET A 80 10.63 -1.87 -6.41
N LYS A 81 10.11 -2.77 -7.25
CA LYS A 81 10.58 -2.90 -8.64
C LYS A 81 10.46 -1.57 -9.40
N LYS A 82 9.36 -0.84 -9.23
CA LYS A 82 9.15 0.45 -9.90
C LYS A 82 10.05 1.55 -9.34
N VAL A 83 10.16 1.62 -8.01
CA VAL A 83 11.03 2.59 -7.33
C VAL A 83 12.49 2.36 -7.73
N ASN A 84 12.95 1.12 -7.71
CA ASN A 84 14.32 0.78 -8.07
C ASN A 84 14.61 1.07 -9.55
N ALA A 85 13.66 0.81 -10.46
CA ALA A 85 13.82 1.15 -11.87
C ALA A 85 13.98 2.66 -12.07
N PHE A 86 13.16 3.46 -11.37
CA PHE A 86 13.28 4.93 -11.40
C PHE A 86 14.60 5.42 -10.78
N LEU A 87 15.02 4.86 -9.65
CA LEU A 87 16.31 5.22 -9.04
C LEU A 87 17.50 4.78 -9.90
N ALA A 88 17.38 3.70 -10.67
CA ALA A 88 18.41 3.28 -11.61
C ALA A 88 18.53 4.25 -12.77
N SER A 89 17.42 4.69 -13.36
CA SER A 89 17.45 5.68 -14.46
C SER A 89 18.04 7.02 -14.01
N VAL A 90 17.71 7.49 -12.80
CA VAL A 90 18.32 8.71 -12.23
C VAL A 90 19.83 8.57 -12.04
N LYS A 91 20.30 7.40 -11.61
CA LYS A 91 21.74 7.15 -11.42
C LYS A 91 22.52 7.15 -12.73
N GLU A 92 21.93 6.61 -13.80
CA GLU A 92 22.53 6.61 -15.14
C GLU A 92 22.69 8.06 -15.66
N GLU A 93 21.69 8.92 -15.48
CA GLU A 93 21.76 10.34 -15.86
C GLU A 93 22.87 11.09 -15.10
N THR A 94 23.04 10.85 -13.80
CA THR A 94 24.11 11.49 -13.00
C THR A 94 25.53 11.03 -13.35
N SER A 95 25.70 9.98 -14.15
CA SER A 95 27.02 9.42 -14.53
C SER A 95 27.50 9.86 -15.91
N VAL A 96 26.64 10.48 -16.71
CA VAL A 96 26.97 10.99 -18.06
C VAL A 96 27.43 12.46 -18.01
N ASP A 97 27.06 13.19 -16.96
CA ASP A 97 27.43 14.59 -16.73
C ASP A 97 28.72 14.78 -15.89
N ALA A 98 29.48 13.72 -15.63
CA ALA A 98 30.77 13.73 -14.91
C ALA A 98 31.90 13.22 -15.80
#